data_AF-A0A100WEP4-F1
#
_entry.id   AF-A0A100WEP4-F1
#
_cell.length_a   1.000
_cell.length_b   1.000
_cell.length_c   1.000
_cell.angle_alpha   90.00
_cell.angle_beta   90.00
_cell.angle_gamma   90.00
#
_symmetry.space_group_name_H-M   'P 1'
#
loop_
_entity.id
_entity.type
_entity.pdbx_description
1 polymer ?
#
loop_
_entity_poly.entity_id
_entity_poly.type
_entity_poly.pdbx_seq_one_letter_code
_entity_poly.pdbx_strand_id
1 'polypeptide(L)' 'MRTLHIRNVPDEVMDRLARLARATNSSVTAVAIRELDAATRRVDNAALLASLPDLAIPAADIAADVAAERR' A
#
# COMPACT_ATOMS: atom_id res chain seq x y z
N MET A 1 -3.14 -23.32 7.15
CA MET A 1 -3.50 -22.09 6.40
C MET A 1 -5.00 -21.87 6.53
N ARG A 2 -5.46 -20.63 6.72
CA ARG A 2 -6.89 -20.30 6.78
C ARG A 2 -7.37 -19.89 5.39
N THR A 3 -8.55 -20.33 4.99
CA THR A 3 -9.14 -20.01 3.69
C THR A 3 -10.18 -18.91 3.84
N LEU A 4 -10.07 -17.86 3.02
CA LEU A 4 -11.05 -16.78 2.92
C LEU A 4 -11.74 -16.87 1.56
N HIS A 5 -13.08 -16.93 1.55
CA HIS A 5 -13.86 -16.93 0.32
C HIS A 5 -14.61 -15.61 0.18
N ILE A 6 -14.20 -14.80 -0.78
CA ILE A 6 -14.84 -13.52 -1.09
C ILE A 6 -15.91 -13.77 -2.15
N ARG A 7 -17.13 -13.30 -1.88
CA ARG A 7 -18.28 -13.41 -2.78
C ARG A 7 -18.78 -12.03 -3.16
N ASN A 8 -19.50 -11.95 -4.28
CA ASN A 8 -20.09 -10.71 -4.81
C ASN A 8 -19.04 -9.61 -5.02
N VAL A 9 -17.89 -9.97 -5.62
CA VAL A 9 -16.86 -8.99 -5.96
C VAL A 9 -17.38 -8.13 -7.13
N PRO A 10 -17.40 -6.80 -7.02
CA PRO A 10 -17.79 -5.93 -8.13
C PRO A 10 -16.91 -6.16 -9.36
N ASP A 11 -17.51 -6.11 -10.56
CA ASP A 11 -16.79 -6.35 -11.82
C ASP A 11 -15.59 -5.41 -11.98
N GLU A 12 -15.75 -4.14 -11.61
CA GLU A 12 -14.67 -3.15 -11.66
C GLU A 12 -13.46 -3.52 -10.78
N VAL A 13 -13.69 -4.19 -9.65
CA VAL A 13 -12.63 -4.66 -8.75
C VAL A 13 -11.93 -5.86 -9.38
N MET A 14 -12.69 -6.80 -9.94
CA MET A 14 -12.13 -7.93 -10.67
C MET A 14 -11.29 -7.49 -11.86
N ASP A 15 -11.74 -6.50 -12.62
CA ASP A 15 -11.02 -5.94 -13.75
C ASP A 15 -9.69 -5.29 -13.33
N ARG A 16 -9.69 -4.53 -12.22
CA ARG A 16 -8.47 -3.94 -11.66
C ARG A 16 -7.48 -5.04 -11.23
N LEU A 17 -7.96 -6.07 -10.52
CA LEU A 17 -7.12 -7.18 -10.09
C LEU A 17 -6.55 -7.95 -11.28
N ALA A 18 -7.35 -8.17 -12.34
CA ALA A 18 -6.91 -8.84 -13.56
C ALA A 18 -5.84 -8.04 -14.30
N ARG A 19 -5.96 -6.70 -14.36
CA ARG A 19 -4.91 -5.84 -14.94
C ARG A 19 -3.60 -5.93 -14.15
N LEU A 20 -3.67 -5.88 -12.82
CA LEU A 20 -2.50 -6.02 -11.95
C LEU A 20 -1.83 -7.39 -12.06
N ALA A 21 -2.63 -8.45 -12.16
CA ALA A 21 -2.16 -9.82 -12.35
C ALA A 21 -1.38 -9.97 -13.65
N ARG A 22 -1.91 -9.43 -14.76
CA ARG A 22 -1.21 -9.41 -16.06
C ARG A 22 0.09 -8.63 -16.00
N ALA A 23 0.10 -7.45 -15.38
CA ALA A 23 1.29 -6.62 -15.25
C ALA A 23 2.42 -7.28 -14.43
N THR A 24 2.07 -8.21 -13.54
CA THR A 24 3.01 -8.89 -12.64
C THR A 24 3.27 -10.35 -13.00
N ASN A 25 2.77 -10.81 -14.15
CA ASN A 25 2.78 -12.21 -14.57
C ASN A 25 2.35 -13.17 -13.44
N SER A 26 1.29 -12.82 -12.74
CA SER A 26 0.81 -13.51 -11.54
C SER A 26 -0.68 -13.88 -11.68
N SER A 27 -1.20 -14.67 -10.74
CA SER A 27 -2.63 -15.02 -10.71
C SER A 27 -3.44 -13.93 -10.01
N VAL A 28 -4.71 -13.79 -10.39
CA VAL A 28 -5.64 -12.85 -9.74
C VAL A 28 -5.76 -13.13 -8.25
N THR A 29 -5.79 -14.41 -7.85
CA THR A 29 -5.83 -14.82 -6.44
C THR A 29 -4.57 -14.39 -5.69
N ALA A 30 -3.38 -14.56 -6.28
CA ALA A 30 -2.12 -14.14 -5.66
C ALA A 30 -2.07 -12.62 -5.48
N VAL A 31 -2.53 -11.86 -6.48
CA VAL A 31 -2.69 -10.41 -6.37
C VAL A 31 -3.68 -10.04 -5.27
N ALA A 32 -4.85 -10.68 -5.22
CA ALA A 32 -5.86 -10.40 -4.20
C ALA A 32 -5.32 -10.63 -2.78
N ILE A 33 -4.59 -11.74 -2.55
CA ILE A 33 -3.96 -12.02 -1.26
C ILE A 33 -2.92 -10.94 -0.92
N ARG A 34 -2.07 -10.55 -1.87
CA ARG A 34 -1.08 -9.49 -1.66
C ARG A 34 -1.72 -8.15 -1.31
N GLU A 35 -2.78 -7.77 -2.03
CA GLU A 35 -3.48 -6.51 -1.76
C GLU A 35 -4.21 -6.52 -0.41
N LEU A 36 -4.77 -7.67 -0.01
CA LEU A 36 -5.34 -7.86 1.33
C LEU A 36 -4.28 -7.70 2.43
N ASP A 37 -3.10 -8.31 2.27
CA ASP A 37 -1.98 -8.14 3.22
C ASP A 37 -1.52 -6.68 3.29
N ALA A 38 -1.38 -6.02 2.14
CA ALA A 38 -1.03 -4.61 2.09
C ALA A 38 -2.10 -3.73 2.77
N ALA A 39 -3.38 -4.04 2.57
CA ALA A 39 -4.48 -3.31 3.21
C ALA A 39 -4.46 -3.47 4.74
N THR A 40 -4.20 -4.68 5.25
CA THR A 40 -4.13 -4.90 6.70
C THR A 40 -2.96 -4.17 7.34
N ARG A 41 -1.79 -4.10 6.68
CA ARG A 41 -0.65 -3.31 7.20
C ARG A 41 -0.94 -1.81 7.26
N ARG A 42 -1.69 -1.27 6.29
CA ARG A 42 -2.06 0.15 6.28
C ARG A 42 -2.94 0.55 7.47
N VAL A 43 -3.73 -0.37 8.01
CA VAL A 43 -4.53 -0.11 9.22
C VAL A 43 -3.61 0.20 10.41
N ASP A 44 -2.49 -0.51 10.51
CA ASP A 44 -1.52 -0.32 11.59
C ASP A 44 -0.62 0.91 11.38
N ASN A 45 -0.56 1.47 10.17
CA ASN A 45 0.31 2.61 9.85
C ASN A 45 0.03 3.83 10.72
N ALA A 46 -1.23 4.11 11.06
CA ALA A 46 -1.55 5.27 11.91
C ALA A 46 -0.98 5.09 13.32
N ALA A 47 -1.12 3.89 13.88
CA ALA A 47 -0.55 3.55 15.19
C ALA A 47 1.00 3.53 15.14
N LEU A 48 1.59 2.98 14.07
CA LEU A 48 3.03 2.99 13.85
C LEU A 48 3.57 4.42 13.74
N LEU A 49 2.94 5.28 12.95
CA LEU A 49 3.31 6.70 12.83
C LEU A 49 3.24 7.42 14.18
N ALA A 50 2.19 7.16 14.97
CA ALA A 50 2.04 7.73 16.31
C ALA A 50 3.10 7.23 17.30
N SER A 51 3.72 6.07 17.05
CA SER A 51 4.80 5.52 17.89
C SER A 51 6.19 6.06 17.55
N LEU A 52 6.35 6.77 16.43
CA LEU A 52 7.63 7.31 16.03
C LEU A 52 8.04 8.48 16.94
N PRO A 53 9.33 8.59 17.31
CA PRO A 53 9.81 9.74 18.05
C PRO A 53 9.72 11.00 17.19
N ASP A 54 9.28 12.10 17.80
CA ASP A 54 9.40 13.42 17.18
C ASP A 54 10.87 13.85 17.19
N LEU A 55 11.45 14.04 16.01
CA LEU A 55 12.83 14.46 15.82
C LEU A 55 12.99 15.98 15.85
N ALA A 56 11.89 16.73 16.00
CA ALA A 56 11.85 18.18 15.98
C ALA A 56 12.45 18.78 14.68
N ILE A 57 12.32 18.07 13.56
CA ILE A 57 12.79 18.52 12.24
C ILE A 57 11.63 19.24 11.53
N PRO A 58 11.75 20.55 11.26
CA PRO A 58 10.74 21.28 10.49
C PRO A 58 10.63 20.74 9.06
N ALA A 59 9.39 20.59 8.57
CA ALA A 59 9.14 20.15 7.19
C ALA A 59 9.73 21.11 6.13
N ALA A 60 9.89 22.39 6.49
CA ALA A 60 10.49 23.40 5.63
C ALA A 60 11.97 23.10 5.31
N ASP A 61 12.72 22.58 6.29
CA ASP A 61 14.14 22.27 6.13
C ASP A 61 14.32 21.09 5.18
N ILE A 62 13.50 20.05 5.32
CA ILE A 62 13.46 18.89 4.42
C ILE A 62 13.15 19.34 2.97
N ALA A 63 12.16 20.24 2.81
CA ALA A 63 11.78 20.74 1.49
C ALA A 63 12.91 21.56 0.83
N ALA A 64 13.64 22.35 1.63
CA ALA A 64 14.77 23.14 1.16
C ALA A 64 15.92 22.23 0.68
N ASP A 65 16.28 21.20 1.46
CA ASP A 65 17.36 20.27 1.11
C ASP A 65 17.05 19.51 -0.18
N VAL A 66 15.84 18.98 -0.31
CA VAL A 66 15.39 18.26 -1.51
C VAL A 66 15.34 19.19 -2.74
N ALA A 67 15.02 20.47 -2.56
CA ALA A 67 15.05 21.45 -3.65
C ALA A 67 16.48 21.84 -4.05
N ALA A 68 17.43 21.82 -3.11
CA ALA A 68 18.84 22.08 -3.37
C ALA A 68 19.49 20.92 -4.16
N GLU A 69 19.16 19.67 -3.86
CA GLU A 69 19.72 18.48 -4.55
C GLU A 69 19.24 18.34 -6.00
N ARG A 70 18.08 18.90 -6.36
CA ARG A 70 17.56 18.85 -7.74
C ARG A 70 18.17 19.90 -8.69
N ARG A 71 19.07 20.77 -8.21
CA ARG A 71 19.75 21.79 -9.03
C ARG A 71 21.15 21.33 -9.41
#